data_AF-A0A060Q3X3-F1
#
_entry.id   AF-A0A060Q3X3-F1
#
_cell.length_a   1.000
_cell.length_b   1.000
_cell.length_c   1.000
_cell.angle_alpha   90.00
_cell.angle_beta   90.00
_cell.angle_gamma   90.00
#
_symmetry.space_group_name_H-M   'P 1'
#
loop_
_entity.id
_entity.type
_entity.pdbx_description
1 polymer ?
#
loop_
_entity_poly.entity_id
_entity_poly.type
_entity_poly.pdbx_seq_one_letter_code
_entity_poly.pdbx_strand_id
1 'polypeptide(L)'
;MILKALKTQILLKKKGYDAGKKISGIKRHIAVDTQGLPHAIYVTTAEATDRSSAVKMVENAKANLSEVKNILVDAGYTGENFATQIKAIIGATVEVIKRSELHTFVVLPKRWVVERSFAWLEPV
;
A
#
# COMPACT_ATOMS: atom_id res chain seq x y z
N MET A 1 2.59 -6.65 9.08
CA MET A 1 2.75 -5.40 8.30
C MET A 1 1.46 -5.12 7.54
N ILE A 2 1.11 -3.86 7.31
CA ILE A 2 -0.06 -3.42 6.53
C ILE A 2 0.47 -2.57 5.36
N LEU A 3 0.07 -2.89 4.12
CA LEU A 3 0.43 -2.13 2.92
C LEU A 3 -0.75 -1.35 2.37
N LYS A 4 -0.48 -0.11 1.94
CA LYS A 4 -1.46 0.69 1.21
C LYS A 4 -0.80 1.70 0.28
N ALA A 5 -1.51 2.03 -0.79
CA ALA A 5 -1.18 3.13 -1.68
C ALA A 5 -2.22 4.24 -1.55
N LEU A 6 -1.76 5.48 -1.47
CA LEU A 6 -2.61 6.67 -1.56
C LEU A 6 -2.18 7.51 -2.75
N LYS A 7 -3.16 8.10 -3.43
CA LYS A 7 -2.92 9.07 -4.49
C LYS A 7 -3.17 10.47 -3.96
N THR A 8 -2.26 11.39 -4.29
CA THR A 8 -2.42 12.79 -3.94
C THR A 8 -2.11 13.68 -5.14
N GLN A 9 -2.93 14.71 -5.32
CA GLN A 9 -2.71 15.75 -6.31
C GLN A 9 -1.76 16.79 -5.70
N ILE A 10 -0.55 16.89 -6.26
CA ILE A 10 0.45 17.86 -5.82
C ILE A 10 0.98 18.58 -7.05
N LEU A 11 1.33 19.85 -6.90
CA LEU A 11 2.06 20.66 -7.89
C LEU A 11 3.54 20.23 -7.99
N LEU A 12 3.79 18.94 -8.24
CA LEU A 12 5.12 18.41 -8.48
C LEU A 12 5.47 18.49 -9.97
N LYS A 13 6.73 18.82 -10.28
CA LYS A 13 7.27 18.80 -11.65
C LYS A 13 7.20 17.42 -12.29
N LYS A 14 7.35 16.35 -11.50
CA LYS A 14 7.19 14.96 -11.93
C LYS A 14 5.89 14.40 -11.37
N LYS A 15 4.86 14.37 -12.20
CA LYS A 15 3.56 13.75 -11.94
C LYS A 15 3.16 12.98 -13.19
N GLY A 16 2.28 12.00 -13.04
CA GLY A 16 1.64 11.40 -14.21
C GLY A 16 0.14 11.41 -14.09
N TYR A 17 -0.54 10.70 -14.98
CA TYR A 17 -1.99 10.78 -15.14
C TYR A 17 -2.63 9.42 -14.92
N ASP A 18 -3.70 9.39 -14.14
CA ASP A 18 -4.51 8.18 -13.94
C ASP A 18 -5.85 8.36 -14.60
N ALA A 19 -6.06 7.59 -15.65
CA ALA A 19 -7.27 7.60 -16.43
C ALA A 19 -8.51 7.14 -15.64
N GLY A 20 -8.34 6.24 -14.67
CA GLY A 20 -9.45 5.74 -13.85
C GLY A 20 -10.02 6.80 -12.94
N LYS A 21 -9.15 7.62 -12.32
CA LYS A 21 -9.58 8.75 -11.47
C LYS A 21 -9.63 10.10 -12.20
N LYS A 22 -9.15 10.16 -13.43
CA LYS A 22 -9.02 11.38 -14.26
C LYS A 22 -8.26 12.51 -13.57
N ILE A 23 -7.22 12.19 -12.82
CA ILE A 23 -6.40 13.16 -12.08
C ILE A 23 -4.92 12.99 -12.37
N SER A 24 -4.21 14.11 -12.37
CA SER A 24 -2.74 14.15 -12.44
C SER A 24 -2.15 14.23 -11.03
N GLY A 25 -1.14 13.42 -10.73
CA GLY A 25 -0.51 13.45 -9.42
C GLY A 25 0.58 12.41 -9.22
N ILE A 26 0.82 12.09 -7.95
CA ILE A 26 1.72 11.04 -7.51
C ILE A 26 0.94 10.00 -6.69
N LYS A 27 1.56 8.84 -6.48
CA LYS A 27 1.12 7.82 -5.55
C LYS A 27 2.21 7.59 -4.51
N ARG A 28 1.80 7.49 -3.25
CA ARG A 28 2.65 7.14 -2.12
C ARG A 28 2.22 5.77 -1.63
N HIS A 29 3.13 4.81 -1.71
CA HIS A 29 2.99 3.46 -1.19
C HIS A 29 3.67 3.42 0.17
N ILE A 30 2.99 2.89 1.18
CA ILE A 30 3.52 2.80 2.54
C ILE A 30 3.30 1.40 3.12
N ALA A 31 4.29 0.93 3.84
CA ALA A 31 4.21 -0.25 4.71
C ALA A 31 4.31 0.21 6.16
N VAL A 32 3.29 -0.11 6.96
CA VAL A 32 3.27 0.21 8.39
C VAL A 32 3.08 -1.03 9.25
N ASP A 33 3.63 -1.03 10.45
CA ASP A 33 3.35 -2.09 11.43
C ASP A 33 1.95 -1.96 12.06
N THR A 34 1.65 -2.80 13.05
CA THR A 34 0.36 -2.78 13.76
C THR A 34 0.14 -1.53 14.61
N GLN A 35 1.19 -0.77 14.91
CA GLN A 35 1.11 0.51 15.62
C GLN A 35 1.01 1.70 14.65
N GLY A 36 1.26 1.49 13.36
CA GLY A 36 1.23 2.53 12.33
C GLY A 36 2.60 3.18 12.10
N LEU A 37 3.69 2.59 12.62
CA LEU A 37 5.02 3.11 12.32
C LEU A 37 5.42 2.70 10.90
N PRO A 38 5.97 3.62 10.09
CA PRO A 38 6.39 3.33 8.73
C PRO A 38 7.70 2.55 8.67
N HIS A 39 7.71 1.45 7.91
CA HIS A 39 8.89 0.61 7.67
C HIS A 39 9.36 0.66 6.21
N ALA A 40 8.48 1.05 5.29
CA ALA A 40 8.82 1.31 3.89
C ALA A 40 7.91 2.40 3.31
N ILE A 41 8.49 3.30 2.52
CA ILE A 41 7.77 4.31 1.74
C ILE A 41 8.34 4.29 0.33
N TYR A 42 7.46 4.29 -0.68
CA TYR A 42 7.86 4.39 -2.07
C TYR A 42 6.92 5.32 -2.82
N VAL A 43 7.48 6.24 -3.60
CA VAL A 43 6.71 7.27 -4.30
C VAL A 43 6.82 7.05 -5.80
N THR A 44 5.68 7.02 -6.48
CA THR A 44 5.59 6.84 -7.92
C THR A 44 4.74 7.92 -8.55
N THR A 45 4.81 8.05 -9.87
CA THR A 45 3.83 8.80 -10.64
C THR A 45 2.46 8.10 -10.61
N ALA A 46 1.40 8.83 -10.92
CA ALA A 46 0.02 8.42 -10.73
C ALA A 46 -0.46 7.23 -11.59
N GLU A 47 0.14 7.01 -12.75
CA GLU A 47 -0.12 5.93 -13.70
C GLU A 47 0.45 4.59 -13.23
N ALA A 48 1.45 4.60 -12.35
CA ALA A 48 2.06 3.38 -11.85
C ALA A 48 1.03 2.52 -11.11
N THR A 49 1.08 1.21 -11.33
CA THR A 49 0.15 0.27 -10.69
C THR A 49 0.56 0.01 -9.25
N ASP A 50 -0.42 -0.09 -8.37
CA ASP A 50 -0.17 -0.23 -6.92
C ASP A 50 0.54 -1.56 -6.61
N ARG A 51 0.19 -2.63 -7.32
CA ARG A 51 0.82 -3.95 -7.19
C ARG A 51 2.31 -3.93 -7.55
N SER A 52 2.67 -3.42 -8.73
CA SER A 52 4.08 -3.37 -9.15
C SER A 52 4.92 -2.45 -8.26
N SER A 53 4.33 -1.33 -7.84
CA SER A 53 5.00 -0.35 -6.98
C SER A 53 5.20 -0.89 -5.56
N ALA A 54 4.25 -1.65 -5.02
CA ALA A 54 4.40 -2.30 -3.72
C ALA A 54 5.46 -3.41 -3.73
N VAL A 55 5.58 -4.19 -4.81
CA VAL A 55 6.68 -5.17 -4.94
C VAL A 55 8.03 -4.46 -4.90
N LYS A 56 8.21 -3.40 -5.70
CA LYS A 56 9.44 -2.59 -5.69
C LYS A 56 9.72 -1.96 -4.32
N MET A 57 8.68 -1.50 -3.63
CA MET A 57 8.83 -0.98 -2.27
C MET A 57 9.36 -2.03 -1.31
N VAL A 58 8.81 -3.25 -1.36
CA VAL A 58 9.25 -4.36 -0.49
C VAL A 58 10.65 -4.83 -0.85
N GLU A 59 11.00 -4.85 -2.14
CA GLU A 59 12.35 -5.15 -2.62
C GLU A 59 13.37 -4.14 -2.10
N ASN A 60 13.09 -2.84 -2.23
CA ASN A 60 13.94 -1.76 -1.75
C ASN A 60 14.10 -1.76 -0.22
N ALA A 61 13.07 -2.21 0.51
CA ALA A 61 13.07 -2.27 1.97
C ALA A 61 13.34 -3.67 2.53
N LYS A 62 13.84 -4.62 1.71
CA LYS A 62 13.98 -6.03 2.08
C LYS A 62 14.69 -6.25 3.41
N ALA A 63 15.78 -5.52 3.67
CA ALA A 63 16.53 -5.64 4.92
C ALA A 63 15.69 -5.23 6.15
N ASN A 64 14.90 -4.16 6.04
CA ASN A 64 14.03 -3.69 7.12
C ASN A 64 12.80 -4.59 7.32
N LEU A 65 12.45 -5.37 6.30
CA LEU A 65 11.25 -6.21 6.27
C LEU A 65 11.55 -7.70 6.47
N SER A 66 12.80 -8.07 6.82
CA SER A 66 13.22 -9.49 6.92
C SER A 66 12.43 -10.30 7.94
N GLU A 67 12.00 -9.67 9.04
CA GLU A 67 11.24 -10.31 10.12
C GLU A 67 9.72 -10.31 9.89
N VAL A 68 9.26 -9.74 8.77
CA VAL A 68 7.83 -9.66 8.46
C VAL A 68 7.32 -11.02 8.03
N LYS A 69 6.44 -11.61 8.82
CA LYS A 69 5.83 -12.92 8.51
C LYS A 69 4.53 -12.83 7.70
N ASN A 70 3.75 -11.77 7.92
CA ASN A 70 2.45 -11.58 7.24
C ASN A 70 2.24 -10.10 6.84
N ILE A 71 1.69 -9.93 5.65
CA ILE A 71 1.33 -8.64 5.07
C ILE A 71 -0.18 -8.61 4.82
N LEU A 72 -0.83 -7.63 5.44
CA LEU A 72 -2.23 -7.29 5.20
C LEU A 72 -2.31 -6.29 4.04
N VAL A 73 -3.16 -6.57 3.05
CA VAL A 73 -3.34 -5.71 1.88
C VAL A 73 -4.81 -5.46 1.56
N ASP A 74 -5.09 -4.36 0.86
CA ASP A 74 -6.42 -4.07 0.33
C ASP A 74 -6.78 -4.99 -0.86
N ALA A 75 -8.07 -5.09 -1.20
CA ALA A 75 -8.59 -5.92 -2.30
C ALA A 75 -7.95 -5.65 -3.69
N GLY A 76 -7.36 -4.47 -3.90
CA GLY A 76 -6.63 -4.13 -5.13
C GLY A 76 -5.31 -4.91 -5.32
N TYR A 77 -4.81 -5.57 -4.29
CA TYR A 77 -3.59 -6.39 -4.31
C TYR A 77 -3.87 -7.89 -4.51
N THR A 78 -5.08 -8.23 -4.98
CA THR A 78 -5.46 -9.61 -5.28
C THR A 78 -4.63 -10.21 -6.42
N GLY A 79 -4.49 -11.54 -6.37
CA GLY A 79 -3.81 -12.36 -7.39
C GLY A 79 -2.59 -13.10 -6.84
N GLU A 80 -2.39 -14.34 -7.31
CA GLU A 80 -1.28 -15.21 -6.86
C GLU A 80 0.08 -14.59 -7.14
N ASN A 81 0.26 -13.93 -8.28
CA ASN A 81 1.53 -13.32 -8.67
C ASN A 81 2.07 -12.33 -7.63
N PHE A 82 1.20 -11.56 -6.97
CA PHE A 82 1.65 -10.61 -5.95
C PHE A 82 2.12 -11.37 -4.69
N ALA A 83 1.31 -12.31 -4.20
CA ALA A 83 1.67 -13.12 -3.03
C ALA A 83 2.96 -13.92 -3.24
N THR A 84 3.15 -14.52 -4.43
CA THR A 84 4.36 -15.27 -4.78
C THR A 84 5.60 -14.38 -4.79
N GLN A 85 5.51 -13.17 -5.34
CA GLN A 85 6.64 -12.23 -5.33
C GLN A 85 7.00 -11.79 -3.91
N ILE A 86 6.02 -11.46 -3.08
CA ILE A 86 6.26 -11.09 -1.68
C ILE A 86 6.93 -12.25 -0.92
N LYS A 87 6.44 -13.47 -1.11
CA LYS A 87 7.03 -14.68 -0.52
C LYS A 87 8.47 -14.90 -1.01
N ALA A 88 8.76 -14.64 -2.29
CA ALA A 88 10.11 -14.76 -2.84
C ALA A 88 11.08 -13.69 -2.29
N ILE A 89 10.61 -12.47 -2.04
CA ILE A 89 11.47 -11.36 -1.62
C ILE A 89 11.79 -11.45 -0.12
N ILE A 90 10.78 -11.63 0.73
CA ILE A 90 10.91 -11.58 2.20
C ILE A 90 10.35 -12.81 2.94
N GLY A 91 9.83 -13.83 2.24
CA GLY A 91 9.27 -15.02 2.88
C GLY A 91 7.89 -14.82 3.53
N ALA A 92 7.30 -13.64 3.43
CA ALA A 92 6.02 -13.29 4.06
C ALA A 92 4.81 -13.86 3.31
N THR A 93 3.74 -14.17 4.04
CA THR A 93 2.42 -14.43 3.45
C THR A 93 1.69 -13.12 3.17
N VAL A 94 0.77 -13.15 2.21
CA VAL A 94 -0.12 -12.03 1.91
C VAL A 94 -1.56 -12.41 2.23
N GLU A 95 -2.21 -11.58 3.02
CA GLU A 95 -3.62 -11.72 3.38
C GLU A 95 -4.38 -10.51 2.84
N VAL A 96 -5.34 -10.79 1.96
CA VAL A 96 -6.17 -9.75 1.35
C VAL A 96 -7.37 -9.47 2.23
N ILE A 97 -7.44 -8.27 2.79
CA ILE A 97 -8.61 -7.82 3.54
C ILE A 97 -9.70 -7.41 2.55
N LYS A 98 -10.74 -8.24 2.46
CA LYS A 98 -11.96 -7.97 1.70
C LYS A 98 -13.10 -7.60 2.64
N ARG A 99 -14.01 -6.76 2.15
CA ARG A 99 -15.29 -6.49 2.82
C ARG A 99 -16.27 -7.58 2.37
N SER A 100 -16.79 -8.39 3.30
CA SER A 100 -17.74 -9.47 3.01
C SER A 100 -19.17 -8.96 2.83
N GLU A 101 -19.55 -7.87 3.51
CA GLU A 101 -20.90 -7.30 3.45
C GLU A 101 -20.87 -5.87 2.91
N LEU A 102 -21.51 -5.65 1.75
CA LEU A 102 -21.56 -4.34 1.10
C LEU A 102 -22.59 -3.39 1.73
N HIS A 103 -23.61 -3.92 2.39
CA HIS A 103 -24.75 -3.15 2.90
C HIS A 103 -24.71 -2.88 4.42
N THR A 104 -23.69 -3.39 5.12
CA THR A 104 -23.52 -3.20 6.56
C THR A 104 -22.20 -2.50 6.84
N PHE A 105 -22.20 -1.51 7.73
CA PHE A 105 -20.95 -0.94 8.23
C PHE A 105 -20.29 -1.95 9.17
N VAL A 106 -19.26 -2.63 8.68
CA VAL A 106 -18.38 -3.49 9.50
C VAL A 106 -17.03 -2.81 9.65
N VAL A 107 -16.57 -2.69 10.90
CA VAL A 107 -15.20 -2.28 11.21
C VAL A 107 -14.26 -3.40 10.80
N LEU A 108 -13.38 -3.14 9.83
CA LEU A 108 -12.32 -4.07 9.46
C LEU A 108 -11.14 -3.87 10.42
N PRO A 109 -10.84 -4.82 11.31
CA PRO A 109 -9.73 -4.68 12.25
C PRO A 109 -8.43 -4.41 11.50
N LYS A 110 -7.58 -3.51 12.03
CA LYS A 110 -6.24 -3.16 11.52
C LYS A 110 -6.19 -2.29 10.24
N ARG A 111 -7.26 -2.17 9.45
CA ARG A 111 -7.25 -1.34 8.22
C ARG A 111 -7.07 0.16 8.49
N TRP A 112 -7.64 0.66 9.57
CA TRP A 112 -7.60 2.08 9.94
C TRP A 112 -6.21 2.57 10.36
N VAL A 113 -5.31 1.67 10.74
CA VAL A 113 -3.95 2.02 11.22
C VAL A 113 -3.14 2.72 10.13
N VAL A 114 -3.17 2.17 8.90
CA VAL A 114 -2.45 2.78 7.77
C VAL A 114 -3.12 4.05 7.28
N GLU A 115 -4.45 4.14 7.35
CA GLU A 115 -5.20 5.36 6.99
C GLU A 115 -4.91 6.50 7.96
N ARG A 116 -4.85 6.22 9.27
CA ARG A 116 -4.38 7.17 10.29
C ARG A 116 -2.95 7.64 10.03
N SER A 117 -2.07 6.73 9.64
CA SER A 117 -0.66 7.06 9.34
C SER A 117 -0.56 8.02 8.16
N PHE A 118 -1.40 7.86 7.13
CA PHE A 118 -1.49 8.82 6.03
C PHE A 118 -2.03 10.19 6.47
N ALA A 119 -3.01 10.23 7.36
CA ALA A 119 -3.56 11.49 7.86
C ALA A 119 -2.50 12.39 8.52
N TRP A 120 -1.44 11.80 9.08
CA TRP A 120 -0.33 12.54 9.68
C TRP A 120 0.70 13.05 8.65
N LEU A 121 0.69 12.50 7.43
CA LEU A 121 1.62 12.83 6.35
C LEU A 121 1.05 13.84 5.35
N GLU A 122 -0.24 14.14 5.43
CA GLU A 122 -0.88 15.17 4.60
C GLU A 122 -0.88 16.49 5.37
N PRO A 123 -0.27 17.57 4.85
CA PRO A 123 -0.47 18.90 5.40
C PRO A 123 -1.94 19.33 5.21
N VAL A 124 -2.52 19.95 6.24
CA VAL A 124 -3.86 20.56 6.23
C VAL A 124 -3.87 21.79 5.33
#